data_AF-A0A2H0RVT2-F1
#
_entry.id   AF-A0A2H0RVT2-F1
#
_cell.length_a   1.000
_cell.length_b   1.000
_cell.length_c   1.000
_cell.angle_alpha   90.00
_cell.angle_beta   90.00
_cell.angle_gamma   90.00
#
_symmetry.space_group_name_H-M   'P 1'
#
loop_
_entity.id
_entity.type
_entity.pdbx_description
1 polymer ?
#
loop_
_entity_poly.entity_id
_entity_poly.type
_entity_poly.pdbx_seq_one_letter_code
_entity_poly.pdbx_strand_id
1 'polypeptide(L)'
;MKQENWYNILMVLQKNTHINTILKWSTTGLGISSLALIVFAFGTNQQGGEQLSGRLLPSHLQREQQWVTITVEQIREGRSMPSHTNVIIHIPEEITRITRRTLFGRRGERVRYWGYCFPQNYDEAQALRKQGFPGVMFLSEREREERDKISISNRTEKFSVTKNLNDRDLNRVREVRGTIRHQKEIFEGGESCYIMTEEPLPIGTDNDGDGANTAVENEFMSDPNNSDSDGDGILDGLEIFRLQTMPTKRDTDGDGLIDGIEDANRNGRIEDNETNPREWDSDRDGLCDGLCLVNKGTELRGEDKNLNGLVDKNETDPRKKDTDGDGILDEQEYFNCLLRRGKDC
;
A
#
# COMPACT_ATOMS: atom_id res chain seq x y z
N MET A 1 60.50 35.49 -2.37
CA MET A 1 61.32 36.39 -3.21
C MET A 1 61.11 35.97 -4.66
N LYS A 2 60.53 36.70 -5.61
CA LYS A 2 60.05 38.09 -5.75
C LYS A 2 58.71 38.01 -6.54
N GLN A 3 57.65 38.76 -6.24
CA GLN A 3 57.40 40.19 -6.60
C GLN A 3 57.56 40.39 -8.13
N GLU A 4 56.60 40.87 -8.92
CA GLU A 4 55.60 41.94 -8.74
C GLU A 4 54.46 41.89 -9.77
N ASN A 5 53.31 42.52 -9.43
CA ASN A 5 52.38 43.36 -10.24
C ASN A 5 51.90 42.84 -11.62
N TRP A 6 50.66 43.02 -12.05
CA TRP A 6 49.95 44.30 -12.22
C TRP A 6 48.41 44.14 -12.08
N TYR A 7 47.83 45.00 -11.25
CA TYR A 7 46.41 45.43 -11.28
C TYR A 7 46.28 46.67 -12.20
N ASN A 8 45.04 46.99 -12.60
CA ASN A 8 44.52 48.04 -13.51
C ASN A 8 44.23 47.48 -14.91
N ILE A 9 43.02 47.54 -15.48
CA ILE A 9 42.07 48.67 -15.62
C ILE A 9 40.63 48.07 -15.69
N LEU A 10 39.77 48.27 -14.69
CA LEU A 10 38.73 49.32 -14.55
C LEU A 10 37.62 49.34 -15.62
N MET A 11 36.42 48.94 -15.17
CA MET A 11 35.10 49.26 -15.75
C MET A 11 34.88 50.78 -15.81
N VAL A 12 34.21 51.30 -16.86
CA VAL A 12 33.24 52.42 -16.76
C VAL A 12 32.19 52.34 -17.88
N LEU A 13 30.96 52.02 -17.47
CA LEU A 13 29.65 52.61 -17.79
C LEU A 13 29.35 53.15 -19.21
N GLN A 14 28.25 52.61 -19.78
CA GLN A 14 27.28 53.41 -20.52
C GLN A 14 25.87 53.10 -19.98
N LYS A 15 25.31 54.06 -19.22
CA LYS A 15 23.89 54.12 -18.80
C LYS A 15 23.07 54.70 -19.95
N ASN A 16 21.91 54.12 -20.25
CA ASN A 16 20.60 54.82 -20.28
C ASN A 16 19.46 53.85 -20.68
N THR A 17 18.56 53.52 -19.75
CA THR A 17 17.18 54.05 -19.57
C THR A 17 16.14 53.41 -20.50
N HIS A 18 15.21 52.62 -19.95
CA HIS A 18 13.83 53.06 -19.66
C HIS A 18 12.89 51.88 -19.30
N ILE A 19 12.18 52.09 -18.19
CA ILE A 19 10.75 51.87 -17.97
C ILE A 19 10.19 50.43 -17.92
N ASN A 20 9.73 50.14 -16.71
CA ASN A 20 8.69 49.21 -16.29
C ASN A 20 7.47 49.06 -17.22
N THR A 21 6.74 47.98 -16.96
CA THR A 21 5.27 47.80 -17.07
C THR A 21 4.63 47.15 -18.32
N ILE A 22 4.31 45.86 -18.12
CA ILE A 22 3.00 45.18 -18.28
C ILE A 22 2.82 44.23 -19.50
N LEU A 23 2.20 43.09 -19.15
CA LEU A 23 1.47 42.08 -19.94
C LEU A 23 2.31 40.91 -20.50
N LYS A 24 1.89 39.65 -20.46
CA LYS A 24 0.94 38.84 -19.66
C LYS A 24 0.99 37.45 -20.35
N TRP A 25 1.11 36.37 -19.55
CA TRP A 25 0.61 34.99 -19.76
C TRP A 25 1.36 34.00 -20.70
N SER A 26 1.90 32.94 -20.09
CA SER A 26 1.62 31.49 -20.35
C SER A 26 2.80 30.66 -19.81
N THR A 27 2.72 30.09 -18.60
CA THR A 27 2.29 28.70 -18.31
C THR A 27 2.85 27.63 -19.23
N THR A 28 4.06 27.13 -18.92
CA THR A 28 4.45 25.71 -19.00
C THR A 28 5.83 25.58 -18.36
N GLY A 29 5.95 24.96 -17.17
CA GLY A 29 7.28 24.76 -16.58
C GLY A 29 7.31 24.48 -15.09
N LEU A 30 6.47 23.57 -14.59
CA LEU A 30 6.61 23.03 -13.22
C LEU A 30 6.66 21.49 -13.23
N GLY A 31 7.31 20.93 -14.25
CA GLY A 31 7.57 19.49 -14.38
C GLY A 31 9.06 19.12 -14.43
N ILE A 32 9.97 20.07 -14.15
CA ILE A 32 11.43 19.87 -14.34
C ILE A 32 12.22 19.95 -13.01
N SER A 33 11.57 20.17 -11.87
CA SER A 33 12.30 20.42 -10.61
C SER A 33 12.52 19.19 -9.71
N SER A 34 12.28 17.97 -10.18
CA SER A 34 12.44 16.75 -9.37
C SER A 34 13.58 15.81 -9.81
N LEU A 35 14.46 16.20 -10.74
CA LEU A 35 15.37 15.23 -11.37
C LEU A 35 16.76 15.76 -11.75
N ALA A 36 17.38 16.51 -10.84
CA ALA A 36 18.80 16.87 -10.95
C ALA A 36 19.65 16.29 -9.80
N LEU A 37 19.27 15.12 -9.25
CA LEU A 37 19.89 14.57 -8.04
C LEU A 37 20.42 13.12 -8.13
N ILE A 38 20.44 12.48 -9.31
CA ILE A 38 20.93 11.07 -9.39
C ILE A 38 22.22 10.91 -10.23
N VAL A 39 22.77 11.95 -10.86
CA VAL A 39 23.89 11.80 -11.82
C VAL A 39 25.25 12.30 -11.28
N PHE A 40 25.40 12.62 -9.99
CA PHE A 40 26.69 13.12 -9.46
C PHE A 40 27.22 12.38 -8.23
N ALA A 41 27.10 11.05 -8.20
CA ALA A 41 27.73 10.23 -7.16
C ALA A 41 28.98 9.44 -7.61
N PHE A 42 29.29 9.37 -8.90
CA PHE A 42 30.46 8.64 -9.37
C PHE A 42 31.20 9.40 -10.48
N GLY A 43 32.27 10.14 -10.13
CA GLY A 43 33.18 10.69 -11.14
C GLY A 43 33.95 11.94 -10.73
N THR A 44 35.11 11.72 -10.13
CA THR A 44 36.32 12.58 -10.15
C THR A 44 36.27 14.00 -9.56
N ASN A 45 37.01 14.14 -8.46
CA ASN A 45 37.87 15.29 -8.13
C ASN A 45 38.27 16.15 -9.35
N GLN A 46 37.83 17.41 -9.40
CA GLN A 46 38.67 18.56 -9.78
C GLN A 46 38.02 19.90 -9.45
N GLN A 47 38.88 20.89 -9.24
CA GLN A 47 38.63 22.16 -8.55
C GLN A 47 37.77 23.16 -9.35
N GLY A 48 36.82 23.79 -8.64
CA GLY A 48 36.46 25.21 -8.79
C GLY A 48 35.82 25.68 -10.10
N GLY A 49 34.49 25.86 -10.09
CA GLY A 49 33.77 26.64 -11.10
C GLY A 49 32.25 26.62 -10.90
N GLU A 50 31.73 27.69 -10.31
CA GLU A 50 30.30 28.08 -10.20
C GLU A 50 29.30 26.98 -9.78
N GLN A 51 29.11 26.89 -8.47
CA GLN A 51 28.09 26.07 -7.81
C GLN A 51 26.68 26.44 -8.30
N LEU A 52 26.11 25.57 -9.12
CA LEU A 52 24.66 25.48 -9.30
C LEU A 52 24.03 25.10 -7.95
N SER A 53 23.68 26.11 -7.18
CA SER A 53 22.77 25.97 -6.05
C SER A 53 21.40 25.61 -6.60
N GLY A 54 21.18 24.30 -6.81
CA GLY A 54 19.85 23.73 -6.61
C GLY A 54 19.33 24.24 -5.28
N ARG A 55 18.01 24.42 -5.13
CA ARG A 55 17.43 24.84 -3.85
C ARG A 55 17.66 23.73 -2.84
N LEU A 56 18.88 23.75 -2.30
CA LEU A 56 19.35 23.01 -1.17
C LEU A 56 18.27 23.19 -0.13
N LEU A 57 17.91 22.10 0.54
CA LEU A 57 17.40 22.21 1.90
C LEU A 57 18.18 23.36 2.56
N PRO A 58 17.50 24.38 3.11
CA PRO A 58 18.17 25.43 3.85
C PRO A 58 19.28 24.81 4.71
N SER A 59 20.43 25.45 4.88
CA SER A 59 21.58 24.83 5.57
C SER A 59 21.24 24.24 6.96
N HIS A 60 20.19 24.73 7.61
CA HIS A 60 19.64 24.20 8.86
C HIS A 60 18.79 22.92 8.74
N LEU A 61 18.36 22.57 7.52
CA LEU A 61 17.60 21.37 7.12
C LEU A 61 18.46 20.34 6.37
N GLN A 62 19.70 20.67 6.01
CA GLN A 62 20.71 19.71 5.54
C GLN A 62 21.23 18.87 6.71
N ARG A 63 20.33 18.11 7.34
CA ARG A 63 20.79 16.97 8.15
C ARG A 63 21.45 15.97 7.19
N GLU A 64 22.47 15.27 7.66
CA GLU A 64 23.06 14.14 6.95
C GLU A 64 21.93 13.18 6.57
N GLN A 65 21.59 13.14 5.27
CA GLN A 65 20.50 12.29 4.81
C GLN A 65 20.96 10.85 4.93
N GLN A 66 20.28 10.07 5.77
CA GLN A 66 20.61 8.66 5.96
C GLN A 66 20.21 7.89 4.71
N TRP A 67 21.17 7.16 4.16
CA TRP A 67 20.97 6.24 3.06
C TRP A 67 21.01 4.82 3.60
N VAL A 68 20.02 4.02 3.23
CA VAL A 68 19.97 2.60 3.56
C VAL A 68 19.87 1.83 2.25
N THR A 69 20.78 0.88 2.06
CA THR A 69 20.67 -0.10 0.98
C THR A 69 20.08 -1.38 1.55
N ILE A 70 19.02 -1.87 0.93
CA ILE A 70 18.44 -3.18 1.20
C ILE A 70 18.99 -4.14 0.15
N THR A 71 19.66 -5.19 0.60
CA THR A 71 20.28 -6.19 -0.29
C THR A 71 19.24 -7.15 -0.85
N VAL A 72 19.62 -7.90 -1.89
CA VAL A 72 18.80 -8.95 -2.50
C VAL A 72 18.37 -9.98 -1.45
N GLU A 73 19.29 -10.41 -0.58
CA GLU A 73 19.03 -11.37 0.49
C GLU A 73 18.01 -10.84 1.49
N GLN A 74 18.08 -9.55 1.83
CA GLN A 74 17.12 -8.93 2.74
C GLN A 74 15.72 -8.79 2.16
N ILE A 75 15.59 -8.70 0.83
CA ILE A 75 14.28 -8.77 0.17
C ILE A 75 13.78 -10.21 0.18
N ARG A 76 14.64 -11.21 -0.06
CA ARG A 76 14.25 -12.63 0.02
C ARG A 76 13.80 -13.05 1.41
N GLU A 77 14.50 -12.63 2.44
CA GLU A 77 14.17 -12.93 3.84
C GLU A 77 12.99 -12.10 4.35
N GLY A 78 12.57 -11.08 3.60
CA GLY A 78 11.60 -10.09 4.05
C GLY A 78 12.21 -9.09 5.03
N ARG A 79 12.09 -7.79 4.73
CA ARG A 79 12.58 -6.71 5.60
C ARG A 79 11.55 -5.60 5.71
N SER A 80 11.54 -4.89 6.84
CA SER A 80 10.82 -3.62 6.95
C SER A 80 11.74 -2.45 6.58
N MET A 81 11.35 -1.71 5.55
CA MET A 81 12.03 -0.50 5.10
C MET A 81 11.77 0.64 6.08
N PRO A 82 12.79 1.41 6.51
CA PRO A 82 12.60 2.51 7.46
C PRO A 82 11.85 3.69 6.85
N SER A 83 11.04 4.37 7.66
CA SER A 83 10.38 5.63 7.29
C SER A 83 11.36 6.79 7.17
N HIS A 84 10.98 7.82 6.39
CA HIS A 84 11.69 9.10 6.29
C HIS A 84 13.18 9.01 5.92
N THR A 85 13.57 7.92 5.28
CA THR A 85 14.95 7.58 4.94
C THR A 85 15.06 7.36 3.43
N ASN A 86 16.21 7.69 2.85
CA ASN A 86 16.47 7.41 1.44
C ASN A 86 16.88 5.95 1.30
N VAL A 87 16.07 5.15 0.61
CA VAL A 87 16.30 3.70 0.50
C VAL A 87 16.59 3.31 -0.94
N ILE A 88 17.61 2.48 -1.12
CA ILE A 88 17.91 1.82 -2.40
C ILE A 88 17.64 0.34 -2.22
N ILE A 89 16.88 -0.24 -3.15
CA ILE A 89 16.62 -1.67 -3.22
C ILE A 89 17.17 -2.23 -4.54
N HIS A 90 17.63 -3.47 -4.49
CA HIS A 90 18.01 -4.25 -5.67
C HIS A 90 17.10 -5.46 -5.77
N ILE A 91 16.30 -5.54 -6.82
CA ILE A 91 15.33 -6.62 -6.99
C ILE A 91 16.07 -7.89 -7.41
N PRO A 92 15.86 -9.03 -6.73
CA PRO A 92 16.52 -10.29 -7.07
C PRO A 92 16.33 -10.66 -8.55
N GLU A 93 17.40 -11.07 -9.23
CA GLU A 93 17.38 -11.32 -10.69
C GLU A 93 16.48 -12.49 -11.09
N GLU A 94 16.26 -13.46 -10.19
CA GLU A 94 15.38 -14.59 -10.42
C GLU A 94 13.89 -14.21 -10.48
N ILE A 95 13.52 -13.02 -9.99
CA ILE A 95 12.14 -12.53 -10.07
C ILE A 95 11.85 -12.12 -11.50
N THR A 96 10.97 -12.86 -12.16
CA THR A 96 10.52 -12.48 -13.51
C THR A 96 9.67 -11.21 -13.45
N ARG A 97 8.65 -11.20 -12.59
CA ARG A 97 7.70 -10.10 -12.40
C ARG A 97 7.16 -10.13 -10.98
N ILE A 98 7.17 -9.00 -10.29
CA ILE A 98 6.47 -8.83 -9.01
C ILE A 98 5.66 -7.53 -9.05
N THR A 99 4.43 -7.58 -8.52
CA THR A 99 3.60 -6.38 -8.48
C THR A 99 4.05 -5.45 -7.38
N ARG A 100 3.80 -4.14 -7.53
CA ARG A 100 4.03 -3.14 -6.48
C ARG A 100 3.33 -3.52 -5.18
N ARG A 101 2.10 -4.02 -5.29
CA ARG A 101 1.26 -4.38 -4.15
C ARG A 101 1.85 -5.54 -3.38
N THR A 102 2.32 -6.58 -4.08
CA THR A 102 3.03 -7.71 -3.47
C THR A 102 4.37 -7.26 -2.88
N LEU A 103 5.23 -6.61 -3.67
CA LEU A 103 6.57 -6.20 -3.23
C LEU A 103 6.54 -5.30 -1.98
N PHE A 104 5.51 -4.45 -1.83
CA PHE A 104 5.38 -3.53 -0.68
C PHE A 104 4.22 -3.88 0.29
N GLY A 105 3.77 -5.14 0.31
CA GLY A 105 2.80 -5.67 1.30
C GLY A 105 1.47 -4.94 1.39
N ARG A 106 0.95 -4.45 0.24
CA ARG A 106 -0.38 -3.81 0.08
C ARG A 106 -0.67 -2.61 0.98
N ARG A 107 0.33 -1.99 1.62
CA ARG A 107 0.15 -0.79 2.47
C ARG A 107 -0.06 0.52 1.69
N GLY A 108 0.01 0.48 0.36
CA GLY A 108 0.00 1.68 -0.50
C GLY A 108 -1.28 2.50 -0.49
N GLU A 109 -2.41 1.96 -0.02
CA GLU A 109 -3.66 2.72 0.16
C GLU A 109 -3.65 3.60 1.41
N ARG A 110 -2.85 3.24 2.42
CA ARG A 110 -2.78 3.96 3.69
C ARG A 110 -1.49 4.78 3.82
N VAL A 111 -0.39 4.24 3.29
CA VAL A 111 0.96 4.80 3.41
C VAL A 111 1.40 5.47 2.12
N ARG A 112 1.79 6.73 2.22
CA ARG A 112 2.41 7.48 1.13
C ARG A 112 3.87 7.05 0.97
N TYR A 113 4.13 6.51 -0.20
CA TYR A 113 5.48 6.34 -0.71
C TYR A 113 5.53 6.67 -2.19
N TRP A 114 6.74 6.96 -2.62
CA TRP A 114 7.10 7.11 -4.02
C TRP A 114 8.48 6.53 -4.25
N GLY A 115 8.73 6.12 -5.48
CA GLY A 115 10.04 5.65 -5.87
C GLY A 115 10.29 5.79 -7.36
N TYR A 116 11.50 5.44 -7.73
CA TYR A 116 12.00 5.55 -9.07
C TYR A 116 12.96 4.41 -9.37
N CYS A 117 12.70 3.67 -10.44
CA CYS A 117 13.46 2.49 -10.80
C CYS A 117 14.29 2.70 -12.06
N PHE A 118 15.52 2.20 -12.00
CA PHE A 118 16.42 2.08 -13.12
C PHE A 118 16.30 0.67 -13.72
N PRO A 119 16.32 0.55 -15.06
CA PRO A 119 16.34 -0.76 -15.71
C PRO A 119 17.63 -1.52 -15.36
N GLN A 120 17.60 -2.86 -15.40
CA GLN A 120 18.75 -3.72 -15.09
C GLN A 120 20.01 -3.33 -15.89
N ASN A 121 19.86 -3.08 -17.19
CA ASN A 121 20.96 -2.67 -18.07
C ASN A 121 21.07 -1.14 -18.19
N TYR A 122 21.10 -0.46 -17.05
CA TYR A 122 21.29 1.00 -17.03
C TYR A 122 22.69 1.38 -17.52
N ASP A 123 22.76 1.85 -18.77
CA ASP A 123 23.95 2.50 -19.32
C ASP A 123 23.79 4.02 -19.21
N GLU A 124 24.55 4.63 -18.31
CA GLU A 124 24.55 6.07 -18.05
C GLU A 124 24.86 6.89 -19.31
N ALA A 125 25.79 6.43 -20.15
CA ALA A 125 26.18 7.14 -21.37
C ALA A 125 25.06 7.10 -22.42
N GLN A 126 24.29 6.00 -22.48
CA GLN A 126 23.10 5.92 -23.33
C GLN A 126 21.93 6.71 -22.75
N ALA A 127 21.74 6.68 -21.42
CA ALA A 127 20.71 7.42 -20.71
C ALA A 127 20.82 8.93 -20.94
N LEU A 128 22.03 9.48 -20.87
CA LEU A 128 22.31 10.91 -21.13
C LEU A 128 22.02 11.35 -22.57
N ARG A 129 21.98 10.40 -23.52
CA ARG A 129 21.69 10.67 -24.94
C ARG A 129 20.19 10.62 -25.26
N LYS A 130 19.38 9.97 -24.42
CA LYS A 130 17.93 9.85 -24.61
C LYS A 130 17.22 11.09 -24.04
N GLN A 131 16.19 11.58 -24.74
CA GLN A 131 15.28 12.56 -24.16
C GLN A 131 14.34 11.88 -23.16
N GLY A 132 14.23 12.44 -21.96
CA GLY A 132 13.39 11.92 -20.88
C GLY A 132 14.21 11.42 -19.69
N PHE A 133 13.51 11.04 -18.62
CA PHE A 133 14.17 10.49 -17.44
C PHE A 133 14.49 9.01 -17.67
N PRO A 134 15.67 8.53 -17.28
CA PRO A 134 16.18 7.25 -17.75
C PRO A 134 15.61 6.01 -17.02
N GLY A 135 14.51 6.20 -16.30
CA GLY A 135 13.87 5.23 -15.42
C GLY A 135 12.41 5.61 -15.21
N VAL A 136 11.71 4.82 -14.40
CA VAL A 136 10.25 4.92 -14.27
C VAL A 136 9.87 5.19 -12.82
N MET A 137 9.02 6.20 -12.63
CA MET A 137 8.46 6.54 -11.32
C MET A 137 7.34 5.56 -10.96
N PHE A 138 7.19 5.30 -9.66
CA PHE A 138 5.99 4.68 -9.11
C PHE A 138 5.54 5.40 -7.85
N LEU A 139 4.23 5.30 -7.59
CA LEU A 139 3.57 5.98 -6.49
C LEU A 139 2.64 4.99 -5.79
N SER A 140 2.54 5.11 -4.48
CA SER A 140 1.44 4.52 -3.71
C SER A 140 0.07 5.04 -4.18
N GLU A 141 -0.99 4.28 -3.93
CA GLU A 141 -2.39 4.72 -4.08
C GLU A 141 -2.63 6.01 -3.29
N ARG A 142 -2.21 6.06 -2.02
CA ARG A 142 -2.35 7.21 -1.13
C ARG A 142 -1.69 8.47 -1.68
N GLU A 143 -0.48 8.36 -2.22
CA GLU A 143 0.23 9.49 -2.83
C GLU A 143 -0.46 9.98 -4.11
N ARG A 144 -1.03 9.07 -4.91
CA ARG A 144 -1.81 9.44 -6.10
C ARG A 144 -3.06 10.22 -5.72
N GLU A 145 -3.81 9.73 -4.75
CA GLU A 145 -5.02 10.40 -4.27
C GLU A 145 -4.72 11.82 -3.76
N GLU A 146 -3.64 12.02 -3.00
CA GLU A 146 -3.26 13.35 -2.54
C GLU A 146 -2.86 14.29 -3.68
N ARG A 147 -2.12 13.80 -4.67
CA ARG A 147 -1.79 14.58 -5.87
C ARG A 147 -3.03 14.93 -6.68
N ASP A 148 -3.98 14.01 -6.79
CA ASP A 148 -5.24 14.25 -7.48
C ASP A 148 -6.09 15.28 -6.75
N LYS A 149 -6.18 15.22 -5.41
CA LYS A 149 -6.83 16.26 -4.59
C LYS A 149 -6.21 17.63 -4.81
N ILE A 150 -4.88 17.74 -4.81
CA ILE A 150 -4.16 19.01 -5.05
C ILE A 150 -4.35 19.50 -6.49
N SER A 151 -4.36 18.59 -7.47
CA SER A 151 -4.62 18.91 -8.87
C SER A 151 -6.04 19.45 -9.05
N ILE A 152 -7.02 18.83 -8.39
CA ILE A 152 -8.41 19.28 -8.37
C ILE A 152 -8.51 20.65 -7.70
N SER A 153 -7.92 20.85 -6.51
CA SER A 153 -7.99 22.13 -5.78
C SER A 153 -7.36 23.29 -6.56
N ASN A 154 -6.18 23.07 -7.15
CA ASN A 154 -5.51 24.07 -7.99
C ASN A 154 -6.30 24.39 -9.27
N ARG A 155 -7.17 23.47 -9.73
CA ARG A 155 -8.04 23.65 -10.90
C ARG A 155 -9.42 24.21 -10.54
N THR A 156 -9.84 24.14 -9.27
CA THR A 156 -11.07 24.77 -8.76
C THR A 156 -10.84 26.23 -8.38
N GLU A 157 -9.61 26.71 -8.26
CA GLU A 157 -9.34 28.14 -8.02
C GLU A 157 -9.08 28.97 -9.30
N LYS A 158 -10.17 29.55 -9.79
CA LYS A 158 -10.37 31.01 -9.92
C LYS A 158 -11.87 31.27 -10.13
N PHE A 159 -12.65 31.18 -9.06
CA PHE A 159 -13.98 31.79 -9.05
C PHE A 159 -13.78 33.31 -9.06
N SER A 160 -14.32 33.97 -10.06
CA SER A 160 -14.27 35.42 -10.19
C SER A 160 -15.70 35.93 -10.16
N VAL A 161 -16.02 36.76 -9.17
CA VAL A 161 -17.35 37.36 -8.97
C VAL A 161 -17.78 38.22 -10.16
N THR A 162 -16.84 38.61 -11.03
CA THR A 162 -17.11 39.37 -12.27
C THR A 162 -17.33 38.50 -13.50
N LYS A 163 -17.25 37.17 -13.37
CA LYS A 163 -17.45 36.25 -14.49
C LYS A 163 -18.90 35.80 -14.52
N ASN A 164 -19.69 36.27 -15.49
CA ASN A 164 -21.02 35.74 -15.76
C ASN A 164 -20.90 34.27 -16.20
N LEU A 165 -21.18 33.35 -15.29
CA LEU A 165 -21.25 31.91 -15.56
C LEU A 165 -22.60 31.61 -16.23
N ASN A 166 -22.61 30.78 -17.27
CA ASN A 166 -23.83 30.29 -17.92
C ASN A 166 -24.17 28.85 -17.47
N ASP A 167 -25.37 28.37 -17.81
CA ASP A 167 -25.84 27.02 -17.40
C ASP A 167 -24.94 25.88 -17.89
N ARG A 168 -24.17 26.07 -18.97
CA ARG A 168 -23.20 25.08 -19.45
C ARG A 168 -21.94 25.05 -18.58
N ASP A 169 -21.52 26.20 -18.04
CA ASP A 169 -20.38 26.28 -17.12
C ASP A 169 -20.70 25.65 -15.77
N LEU A 170 -21.96 25.76 -15.33
CA LEU A 170 -22.47 25.15 -14.09
C LEU A 170 -22.64 23.64 -14.20
N ASN A 171 -23.05 23.13 -15.38
CA ASN A 171 -23.33 21.71 -15.60
C ASN A 171 -22.24 20.95 -16.37
N ARG A 172 -21.04 21.52 -16.52
CA ARG A 172 -19.95 20.85 -17.26
C ARG A 172 -19.39 19.69 -16.45
N VAL A 173 -19.76 18.45 -16.81
CA VAL A 173 -19.00 17.26 -16.42
C VAL A 173 -17.61 17.38 -17.04
N ARG A 174 -16.61 17.78 -16.25
CA ARG A 174 -15.22 17.87 -16.73
C ARG A 174 -14.69 16.43 -16.86
N GLU A 175 -14.63 15.90 -18.07
CA GLU A 175 -13.87 14.67 -18.32
C GLU A 175 -12.39 14.91 -18.00
N VAL A 176 -11.94 14.32 -16.89
CA VAL A 176 -10.56 14.46 -16.43
C VAL A 176 -9.69 13.44 -17.16
N ARG A 177 -9.04 13.85 -18.26
CA ARG A 177 -7.92 13.08 -18.83
C ARG A 177 -6.62 13.49 -18.14
N GLY A 178 -6.35 12.85 -17.02
CA GLY A 178 -5.10 12.96 -16.28
C GLY A 178 -4.52 11.60 -15.96
N THR A 179 -4.43 10.69 -16.94
CA THR A 179 -3.70 9.44 -16.73
C THR A 179 -2.24 9.81 -16.45
N ILE A 180 -1.75 9.54 -15.24
CA ILE A 180 -0.30 9.42 -14.98
C ILE A 180 0.18 8.28 -15.90
N ARG A 181 0.71 8.64 -17.07
CA ARG A 181 1.05 7.67 -18.14
C ARG A 181 2.34 6.89 -17.88
N HIS A 182 3.10 7.25 -16.85
CA HIS A 182 4.40 6.66 -16.53
C HIS A 182 4.40 6.24 -15.07
N GLN A 183 3.67 5.17 -14.76
CA GLN A 183 3.69 4.54 -13.46
C GLN A 183 4.11 3.10 -13.58
N LYS A 184 5.12 2.72 -12.81
CA LYS A 184 5.54 1.33 -12.69
C LYS A 184 4.68 0.63 -11.63
N GLU A 185 3.93 -0.38 -12.05
CA GLU A 185 3.16 -1.25 -11.15
C GLU A 185 3.74 -2.67 -11.10
N ILE A 186 4.65 -2.99 -12.02
CA ILE A 186 5.30 -4.30 -12.12
C ILE A 186 6.80 -4.08 -12.19
N PHE A 187 7.51 -4.80 -11.34
CA PHE A 187 8.95 -4.78 -11.18
C PHE A 187 9.54 -6.08 -11.70
N GLU A 188 10.75 -5.98 -12.26
CA GLU A 188 11.46 -7.06 -12.91
C GLU A 188 12.80 -7.26 -12.19
N GLY A 189 13.31 -8.50 -12.20
CA GLY A 189 14.57 -8.83 -11.57
C GLY A 189 15.74 -8.02 -12.11
N GLY A 190 16.69 -7.70 -11.24
CA GLY A 190 17.87 -6.89 -11.57
C GLY A 190 17.62 -5.38 -11.64
N GLU A 191 16.37 -4.92 -11.48
CA GLU A 191 16.09 -3.49 -11.35
C GLU A 191 16.60 -2.93 -10.01
N SER A 192 17.08 -1.69 -10.07
CA SER A 192 17.49 -0.94 -8.88
C SER A 192 16.54 0.22 -8.67
N CYS A 193 15.92 0.31 -7.50
CA CYS A 193 14.91 1.32 -7.21
C CYS A 193 15.28 2.16 -6.01
N TYR A 194 15.11 3.47 -6.16
CA TYR A 194 15.11 4.43 -5.07
C TYR A 194 13.70 4.59 -4.51
N ILE A 195 13.57 4.64 -3.18
CA ILE A 195 12.26 4.72 -2.51
C ILE A 195 12.34 5.63 -1.29
N MET A 196 11.28 6.40 -1.08
CA MET A 196 11.01 7.10 0.18
C MET A 196 9.58 6.81 0.62
N THR A 197 9.41 6.60 1.92
CA THR A 197 8.12 6.30 2.55
C THR A 197 7.92 7.12 3.83
N GLU A 198 6.67 7.50 4.11
CA GLU A 198 6.30 8.20 5.36
C GLU A 198 6.23 7.26 6.57
N GLU A 199 5.95 5.98 6.35
CA GLU A 199 5.88 4.95 7.40
C GLU A 199 6.69 3.71 7.00
N PRO A 200 7.07 2.84 7.94
CA PRO A 200 7.78 1.62 7.61
C PRO A 200 6.96 0.75 6.64
N LEU A 201 7.61 0.26 5.59
CA LEU A 201 6.99 -0.58 4.57
C LEU A 201 7.60 -1.98 4.57
N PRO A 202 6.79 -3.05 4.66
CA PRO A 202 7.28 -4.39 4.44
C PRO A 202 7.73 -4.52 2.98
N ILE A 203 8.93 -5.03 2.75
CA ILE A 203 9.45 -5.36 1.43
C ILE A 203 9.91 -6.82 1.41
N GLY A 204 9.39 -7.59 0.45
CA GLY A 204 9.64 -9.02 0.38
C GLY A 204 9.39 -9.62 -1.01
N THR A 205 9.84 -10.86 -1.19
CA THR A 205 9.39 -11.74 -2.29
C THR A 205 8.11 -12.48 -1.90
N ASP A 206 7.47 -13.13 -2.86
CA ASP A 206 6.22 -13.91 -2.70
C ASP A 206 6.54 -15.29 -3.27
N ASN A 207 6.96 -16.22 -2.40
CA ASN A 207 7.64 -17.43 -2.86
C ASN A 207 6.65 -18.54 -3.24
N ASP A 208 5.49 -18.59 -2.59
CA ASP A 208 4.42 -19.55 -2.86
C ASP A 208 3.29 -18.98 -3.74
N GLY A 209 3.27 -17.65 -3.96
CA GLY A 209 2.37 -17.01 -4.91
C GLY A 209 0.97 -16.72 -4.35
N ASP A 210 0.81 -16.68 -3.04
CA ASP A 210 -0.46 -16.40 -2.35
C ASP A 210 -0.81 -14.89 -2.33
N GLY A 211 0.16 -14.04 -2.68
CA GLY A 211 0.03 -12.60 -2.78
C GLY A 211 0.30 -11.82 -1.49
N ALA A 212 0.70 -12.49 -0.41
CA ALA A 212 1.53 -11.94 0.66
C ALA A 212 2.99 -11.91 0.24
N ASN A 213 3.83 -11.26 1.04
CA ASN A 213 5.26 -11.29 0.80
C ASN A 213 5.96 -11.72 2.07
N THR A 214 7.19 -12.20 1.96
CA THR A 214 7.93 -12.77 3.08
C THR A 214 8.01 -11.82 4.28
N ALA A 215 8.08 -10.49 4.06
CA ALA A 215 8.09 -9.52 5.15
C ALA A 215 6.74 -9.40 5.87
N VAL A 216 5.63 -9.54 5.14
CA VAL A 216 4.28 -9.60 5.69
C VAL A 216 4.05 -10.94 6.38
N GLU A 217 4.40 -12.05 5.76
CA GLU A 217 4.21 -13.39 6.35
C GLU A 217 4.99 -13.54 7.66
N ASN A 218 6.23 -13.04 7.72
CA ASN A 218 7.00 -12.96 8.96
C ASN A 218 6.33 -12.10 10.05
N GLU A 219 5.56 -11.07 9.68
CA GLU A 219 4.80 -10.24 10.62
C GLU A 219 3.59 -11.00 11.20
N PHE A 220 2.98 -11.89 10.41
CA PHE A 220 1.83 -12.72 10.79
C PHE A 220 2.21 -14.14 11.25
N MET A 221 3.51 -14.47 11.26
CA MET A 221 4.06 -15.78 11.64
C MET A 221 3.60 -16.94 10.74
N SER A 222 3.13 -16.64 9.52
CA SER A 222 2.85 -17.66 8.51
C SER A 222 4.13 -18.10 7.80
N ASP A 223 4.11 -19.27 7.14
CA ASP A 223 5.28 -19.86 6.45
C ASP A 223 5.40 -19.27 5.04
N PRO A 224 6.47 -18.50 4.74
CA PRO A 224 6.64 -17.86 3.43
C PRO A 224 6.83 -18.79 2.22
N ASN A 225 6.74 -20.10 2.40
CA ASN A 225 6.84 -21.11 1.35
C ASN A 225 5.63 -22.06 1.33
N ASN A 226 4.58 -21.74 2.09
CA ASN A 226 3.35 -22.51 2.13
C ASN A 226 2.15 -21.55 2.08
N SER A 227 1.44 -21.56 0.95
CA SER A 227 0.40 -20.58 0.65
C SER A 227 -0.85 -20.67 1.55
N ASP A 228 -0.95 -21.70 2.38
CA ASP A 228 -2.03 -21.98 3.34
C ASP A 228 -1.37 -22.63 4.57
N SER A 229 -0.93 -21.77 5.48
CA SER A 229 0.01 -22.11 6.55
C SER A 229 -0.58 -22.98 7.65
N ASP A 230 -1.88 -22.87 7.92
CA ASP A 230 -2.57 -23.71 8.89
C ASP A 230 -3.40 -24.84 8.27
N GLY A 231 -3.65 -24.82 6.97
CA GLY A 231 -4.31 -25.89 6.23
C GLY A 231 -5.82 -25.91 6.43
N ASP A 232 -6.48 -24.76 6.59
CA ASP A 232 -7.94 -24.66 6.58
C ASP A 232 -8.54 -24.55 5.16
N GLY A 233 -7.70 -24.22 4.17
CA GLY A 233 -8.07 -24.09 2.77
C GLY A 233 -8.17 -22.66 2.25
N ILE A 234 -7.92 -21.63 3.08
CA ILE A 234 -7.79 -20.23 2.69
C ILE A 234 -6.31 -19.90 2.50
N LEU A 235 -6.00 -19.00 1.56
CA LEU A 235 -4.62 -18.58 1.34
C LEU A 235 -4.21 -17.50 2.36
N ASP A 236 -2.98 -17.56 2.90
CA ASP A 236 -2.52 -16.62 3.94
C ASP A 236 -2.69 -15.16 3.49
N GLY A 237 -2.36 -14.85 2.23
CA GLY A 237 -2.54 -13.53 1.65
C GLY A 237 -4.00 -13.08 1.53
N LEU A 238 -4.96 -14.00 1.38
CA LEU A 238 -6.39 -13.67 1.43
C LEU A 238 -6.83 -13.39 2.87
N GLU A 239 -6.40 -14.23 3.80
CA GLU A 239 -6.66 -14.06 5.23
C GLU A 239 -6.13 -12.71 5.73
N ILE A 240 -4.85 -12.41 5.51
CA ILE A 240 -4.20 -11.17 5.99
C ILE A 240 -4.84 -9.91 5.39
N PHE A 241 -5.10 -9.91 4.08
CA PHE A 241 -5.48 -8.66 3.39
C PHE A 241 -6.98 -8.46 3.19
N ARG A 242 -7.80 -9.49 3.34
CA ARG A 242 -9.25 -9.39 3.08
C ARG A 242 -10.09 -9.89 4.24
N LEU A 243 -9.95 -11.16 4.61
CA LEU A 243 -10.81 -11.80 5.61
C LEU A 243 -10.49 -11.28 7.02
N GLN A 244 -9.22 -11.00 7.27
CA GLN A 244 -8.62 -10.59 8.54
C GLN A 244 -8.68 -11.67 9.62
N THR A 245 -8.57 -12.92 9.19
CA THR A 245 -8.34 -14.11 10.02
C THR A 245 -6.85 -14.29 10.32
N MET A 246 -6.50 -15.30 11.11
CA MET A 246 -5.13 -15.62 11.46
C MET A 246 -4.61 -16.78 10.62
N PRO A 247 -3.62 -16.57 9.71
CA PRO A 247 -3.10 -17.61 8.80
C PRO A 247 -2.30 -18.74 9.49
N THR A 248 -2.35 -18.79 10.81
CA THR A 248 -1.64 -19.79 11.63
C THR A 248 -2.63 -20.53 12.54
N LYS A 249 -3.93 -20.31 12.34
CA LYS A 249 -5.01 -20.88 13.10
C LYS A 249 -6.17 -21.20 12.16
N ARG A 250 -6.38 -22.51 11.98
CA ARG A 250 -7.49 -23.04 11.19
C ARG A 250 -8.88 -22.57 11.63
N ASP A 251 -8.99 -22.10 12.87
CA ASP A 251 -10.22 -21.62 13.51
C ASP A 251 -9.82 -20.35 14.28
N THR A 252 -10.12 -19.20 13.69
CA THR A 252 -9.62 -17.90 14.15
C THR A 252 -10.33 -17.44 15.42
N ASP A 253 -11.64 -17.60 15.51
CA ASP A 253 -12.45 -17.15 16.65
C ASP A 253 -12.63 -18.21 17.74
N GLY A 254 -12.31 -19.46 17.45
CA GLY A 254 -12.25 -20.57 18.40
C GLY A 254 -13.59 -21.19 18.69
N ASP A 255 -14.56 -21.08 17.78
CA ASP A 255 -15.88 -21.66 17.94
C ASP A 255 -15.96 -23.13 17.50
N GLY A 256 -14.93 -23.66 16.84
CA GLY A 256 -14.83 -25.05 16.40
C GLY A 256 -15.16 -25.29 14.92
N LEU A 257 -15.78 -24.34 14.22
CA LEU A 257 -15.76 -24.29 12.76
C LEU A 257 -14.41 -23.75 12.30
N ILE A 258 -13.93 -24.25 11.16
CA ILE A 258 -12.66 -23.76 10.59
C ILE A 258 -12.96 -22.64 9.59
N ASP A 259 -12.07 -21.65 9.46
CA ASP A 259 -12.36 -20.46 8.67
C ASP A 259 -12.66 -20.83 7.21
N GLY A 260 -11.97 -21.84 6.66
CA GLY A 260 -12.19 -22.37 5.31
C GLY A 260 -13.51 -23.14 5.09
N ILE A 261 -14.28 -23.45 6.13
CA ILE A 261 -15.68 -23.92 6.06
C ILE A 261 -16.63 -22.73 6.09
N GLU A 262 -16.34 -21.74 6.93
CA GLU A 262 -17.15 -20.55 7.09
C GLU A 262 -17.10 -19.64 5.84
N ASP A 263 -15.91 -19.41 5.27
CA ASP A 263 -15.73 -18.90 3.89
C ASP A 263 -15.87 -20.07 2.90
N ALA A 264 -17.08 -20.60 2.76
CA ALA A 264 -17.38 -21.80 1.99
C ALA A 264 -16.89 -21.74 0.53
N ASN A 265 -16.83 -20.54 -0.05
CA ASN A 265 -16.33 -20.32 -1.41
C ASN A 265 -14.82 -19.96 -1.47
N ARG A 266 -14.19 -19.69 -0.32
CA ARG A 266 -12.76 -19.41 -0.11
C ARG A 266 -12.25 -18.20 -0.88
N ASN A 267 -13.08 -17.17 -1.02
CA ASN A 267 -12.75 -15.98 -1.80
C ASN A 267 -12.15 -14.84 -0.95
N GLY A 268 -12.09 -15.05 0.37
CA GLY A 268 -11.62 -14.10 1.37
C GLY A 268 -12.61 -12.97 1.62
N ARG A 269 -13.92 -13.22 1.53
CA ARG A 269 -14.98 -12.25 1.85
C ARG A 269 -16.11 -12.95 2.57
N ILE A 270 -16.69 -12.26 3.53
CA ILE A 270 -17.89 -12.71 4.24
C ILE A 270 -19.10 -12.34 3.38
N GLU A 271 -19.85 -13.33 2.93
CA GLU A 271 -21.11 -13.17 2.21
C GLU A 271 -22.34 -13.42 3.12
N ASP A 272 -23.52 -12.92 2.75
CA ASP A 272 -24.75 -13.07 3.58
C ASP A 272 -25.17 -14.54 3.79
N ASN A 273 -24.63 -15.47 3.01
CA ASN A 273 -24.89 -16.91 3.10
C ASN A 273 -23.76 -17.68 3.79
N GLU A 274 -22.82 -17.00 4.42
CA GLU A 274 -21.68 -17.54 5.14
C GLU A 274 -21.73 -17.06 6.60
N THR A 275 -21.10 -17.80 7.50
CA THR A 275 -20.78 -17.32 8.84
C THR A 275 -19.52 -16.45 8.78
N ASN A 276 -19.21 -15.76 9.86
CA ASN A 276 -18.09 -14.84 9.94
C ASN A 276 -16.98 -15.49 10.77
N PRO A 277 -15.84 -15.90 10.16
CA PRO A 277 -14.75 -16.61 10.83
C PRO A 277 -13.98 -15.85 11.92
N ARG A 278 -14.47 -14.68 12.28
CA ARG A 278 -13.88 -13.78 13.28
C ARG A 278 -14.82 -13.51 14.44
N GLU A 279 -16.02 -14.07 14.37
CA GLU A 279 -17.09 -13.90 15.34
C GLU A 279 -17.70 -15.28 15.61
N TRP A 280 -17.37 -15.85 16.76
CA TRP A 280 -17.90 -17.14 17.22
C TRP A 280 -19.44 -17.29 17.24
N ASP A 281 -20.17 -16.19 17.02
CA ASP A 281 -21.64 -16.03 17.05
C ASP A 281 -21.98 -14.97 16.01
N SER A 282 -22.15 -15.40 14.76
CA SER A 282 -22.30 -14.55 13.58
C SER A 282 -23.59 -13.74 13.62
N ASP A 283 -24.68 -14.36 14.04
CA ASP A 283 -25.97 -13.68 14.08
C ASP A 283 -26.19 -12.90 15.38
N ARG A 284 -25.48 -13.22 16.46
CA ARG A 284 -25.51 -12.55 17.77
C ARG A 284 -26.79 -12.83 18.56
N ASP A 285 -27.19 -14.09 18.62
CA ASP A 285 -28.29 -14.57 19.46
C ASP A 285 -27.83 -15.20 20.79
N GLY A 286 -26.53 -15.56 20.90
CA GLY A 286 -25.91 -16.16 22.08
C GLY A 286 -25.59 -17.66 21.96
N LEU A 287 -25.91 -18.29 20.83
CA LEU A 287 -25.35 -19.57 20.41
C LEU A 287 -24.08 -19.35 19.57
N CYS A 288 -23.29 -20.40 19.45
CA CYS A 288 -22.09 -20.35 18.62
C CYS A 288 -22.40 -20.89 17.24
N ASP A 289 -21.70 -20.41 16.21
CA ASP A 289 -21.87 -20.96 14.87
C ASP A 289 -21.44 -22.43 14.85
N GLY A 290 -20.21 -22.68 15.32
CA GLY A 290 -19.67 -24.00 15.67
C GLY A 290 -20.00 -24.43 17.10
N LEU A 291 -19.15 -25.26 17.71
CA LEU A 291 -19.28 -25.74 19.09
C LEU A 291 -18.31 -25.05 20.08
N CYS A 292 -18.74 -23.99 20.75
CA CYS A 292 -17.90 -23.38 21.79
C CYS A 292 -18.01 -24.05 23.15
N LEU A 293 -16.93 -23.90 23.93
CA LEU A 293 -16.88 -24.24 25.35
C LEU A 293 -17.62 -23.20 26.22
N VAL A 294 -18.76 -23.60 26.81
CA VAL A 294 -19.53 -22.81 27.77
C VAL A 294 -19.37 -23.35 29.20
N ASN A 295 -19.92 -22.62 30.18
CA ASN A 295 -19.91 -23.04 31.59
C ASN A 295 -18.52 -23.36 32.17
N LYS A 296 -17.53 -22.50 31.89
CA LYS A 296 -16.11 -22.70 32.28
C LYS A 296 -15.48 -23.95 31.64
N GLY A 297 -15.94 -24.31 30.44
CA GLY A 297 -15.36 -25.38 29.62
C GLY A 297 -15.83 -26.78 29.98
N THR A 298 -16.98 -26.91 30.63
CA THR A 298 -17.56 -28.23 30.94
C THR A 298 -18.61 -28.69 29.94
N GLU A 299 -19.08 -27.79 29.08
CA GLU A 299 -20.16 -28.03 28.13
C GLU A 299 -19.79 -27.43 26.77
N LEU A 300 -20.16 -28.12 25.69
CA LEU A 300 -20.12 -27.58 24.34
C LEU A 300 -21.53 -27.13 23.96
N ARG A 301 -21.62 -26.01 23.25
CA ARG A 301 -22.87 -25.46 22.76
C ARG A 301 -22.64 -24.78 21.42
N GLY A 302 -23.58 -24.98 20.51
CA GLY A 302 -23.43 -24.56 19.13
C GLY A 302 -24.61 -24.93 18.26
N GLU A 303 -24.69 -24.30 17.10
CA GLU A 303 -25.74 -24.51 16.11
C GLU A 303 -25.35 -25.58 15.11
N ASP A 304 -24.14 -25.52 14.54
CA ASP A 304 -23.58 -26.60 13.73
C ASP A 304 -22.93 -27.67 14.63
N LYS A 305 -23.72 -28.69 14.95
CA LYS A 305 -23.29 -29.78 15.84
C LYS A 305 -22.26 -30.69 15.19
N ASN A 306 -22.21 -30.72 13.87
CA ASN A 306 -21.39 -31.67 13.15
C ASN A 306 -20.22 -31.02 12.38
N LEU A 307 -20.11 -29.69 12.48
CA LEU A 307 -19.02 -28.85 12.02
C LEU A 307 -18.78 -29.01 10.51
N ASN A 308 -19.87 -29.05 9.74
CA ASN A 308 -19.83 -29.24 8.29
C ASN A 308 -20.14 -27.95 7.50
N GLY A 309 -20.52 -26.86 8.17
CA GLY A 309 -20.91 -25.58 7.60
C GLY A 309 -22.26 -25.57 6.88
N LEU A 310 -23.08 -26.60 7.08
CA LEU A 310 -24.40 -26.76 6.47
C LEU A 310 -25.45 -26.82 7.56
N VAL A 311 -26.56 -26.11 7.36
CA VAL A 311 -27.71 -26.20 8.28
C VAL A 311 -28.43 -27.53 8.05
N ASP A 312 -28.20 -28.51 8.93
CA ASP A 312 -28.89 -29.79 8.90
C ASP A 312 -30.29 -29.72 9.55
N LYS A 313 -31.10 -30.75 9.33
CA LYS A 313 -32.50 -30.79 9.80
C LYS A 313 -32.66 -30.63 11.34
N ASN A 314 -31.64 -30.99 12.10
CA ASN A 314 -31.66 -30.98 13.57
C ASN A 314 -30.80 -29.85 14.16
N GLU A 315 -30.51 -28.84 13.34
CA GLU A 315 -29.66 -27.70 13.67
C GLU A 315 -30.42 -26.40 13.42
N THR A 316 -30.01 -25.35 14.10
CA THR A 316 -30.43 -23.97 13.84
C THR A 316 -29.47 -23.33 12.84
N ASP A 317 -29.88 -22.23 12.21
CA ASP A 317 -29.13 -21.55 11.17
C ASP A 317 -28.31 -20.42 11.81
N PRO A 318 -26.96 -20.55 11.94
CA PRO A 318 -26.12 -19.60 12.68
C PRO A 318 -26.00 -18.20 12.05
N ARG A 319 -26.73 -17.96 10.96
CA ARG A 319 -26.84 -16.67 10.29
C ARG A 319 -28.16 -15.98 10.61
N LYS A 320 -29.02 -16.61 11.43
CA LYS A 320 -30.37 -16.14 11.75
C LYS A 320 -30.72 -16.44 13.20
N LYS A 321 -30.83 -15.37 13.99
CA LYS A 321 -31.19 -15.43 15.42
C LYS A 321 -32.45 -16.20 15.81
N ASP A 322 -33.31 -16.47 14.85
CA ASP A 322 -34.62 -17.09 15.00
C ASP A 322 -34.83 -17.89 13.71
N THR A 323 -34.38 -19.14 13.73
CA THR A 323 -34.29 -20.00 12.56
C THR A 323 -35.66 -20.33 11.98
N ASP A 324 -36.66 -20.55 12.84
CA ASP A 324 -38.01 -20.93 12.44
C ASP A 324 -38.98 -19.74 12.30
N GLY A 325 -38.58 -18.56 12.78
CA GLY A 325 -39.29 -17.30 12.63
C GLY A 325 -40.51 -17.16 13.55
N ASP A 326 -40.55 -17.89 14.67
CA ASP A 326 -41.68 -17.89 15.60
C ASP A 326 -41.64 -16.72 16.61
N GLY A 327 -40.54 -15.96 16.64
CA GLY A 327 -40.30 -14.81 17.51
C GLY A 327 -39.56 -15.14 18.81
N ILE A 328 -39.12 -16.39 18.99
CA ILE A 328 -38.22 -16.83 20.05
C ILE A 328 -36.83 -17.01 19.44
N LEU A 329 -35.79 -16.55 20.14
CA LEU A 329 -34.42 -16.74 19.63
C LEU A 329 -33.99 -18.20 19.79
N ASP A 330 -33.09 -18.68 18.92
CA ASP A 330 -32.61 -20.07 18.95
C ASP A 330 -31.93 -20.37 20.30
N GLU A 331 -31.16 -19.43 20.87
CA GLU A 331 -30.62 -19.52 22.24
C GLU A 331 -31.71 -19.75 23.30
N GLN A 332 -32.85 -19.05 23.19
CA GLN A 332 -33.95 -19.15 24.14
C GLN A 332 -34.69 -20.49 23.99
N GLU A 333 -34.82 -20.99 22.77
CA GLU A 333 -35.35 -22.31 22.49
C GLU A 333 -34.46 -23.41 23.09
N TYR A 334 -33.14 -23.29 22.92
CA TYR A 334 -32.16 -24.18 23.52
C TYR A 334 -32.32 -24.24 25.05
N PHE A 335 -32.40 -23.10 25.73
CA PHE A 335 -32.62 -23.06 27.17
C PHE A 335 -33.99 -23.60 27.60
N ASN A 336 -35.04 -23.34 26.82
CA ASN A 336 -36.37 -23.92 27.06
C ASN A 336 -36.36 -25.45 26.95
N CYS A 337 -35.60 -26.00 25.99
CA CYS A 337 -35.38 -27.43 25.83
C CYS A 337 -34.67 -28.03 27.06
N LEU A 338 -33.60 -27.39 27.54
CA LEU A 338 -32.87 -27.82 28.74
C LEU A 338 -33.76 -27.80 30.00
N LEU A 339 -34.55 -26.74 30.20
CA LEU A 339 -35.49 -26.62 31.32
C LEU A 339 -36.54 -27.74 31.33
N ARG A 340 -36.93 -28.22 30.14
CA ARG A 340 -37.85 -29.36 29.96
C ARG A 340 -37.16 -30.73 30.07
N ARG A 341 -35.86 -30.78 30.35
CA ARG A 341 -35.02 -31.99 30.37
C ARG A 341 -34.99 -32.71 29.02
N GLY A 342 -34.96 -31.94 27.93
CA GLY A 342 -34.65 -32.45 26.59
C GLY A 342 -33.27 -33.13 26.57
N LYS A 343 -33.09 -34.11 25.68
CA LYS A 343 -31.84 -34.87 25.54
C LYS A 343 -31.01 -34.49 24.32
N ASP A 344 -31.61 -33.77 23.38
CA ASP A 344 -31.02 -33.32 22.12
C ASP A 344 -31.52 -31.89 21.90
N CYS A 345 -31.07 -31.04 22.82
CA CYS A 345 -30.95 -29.61 22.62
C CYS A 345 -29.53 -29.47 22.05
#